data_AF-A0A929ISA8-F1
#
_entry.id   AF-A0A929ISA8-F1
#
_cell.length_a   1.000
_cell.length_b   1.000
_cell.length_c   1.000
_cell.angle_alpha   90.00
_cell.angle_beta   90.00
_cell.angle_gamma   90.00
#
_symmetry.space_group_name_H-M   'P 1'
#
loop_
_entity.id
_entity.type
_entity.pdbx_description
1 polymer ?
#
loop_
_entity_poly.entity_id
_entity_poly.type
_entity_poly.pdbx_seq_one_letter_code
_entity_poly.pdbx_strand_id
1 'polypeptide(L)'
;MAELATARANVYGLLTAVFQEEPSSSFLTRLKDPEILGVFEALGLSLGDDFQDLPNDRLHEELAIEFTRLFLGPGGHISPHESIHLDRGSAKDADLWGQATVTVKRFMEGAGLAVEDDFSGMPDHISAELEFMRKLCEFEAAAWTREEEDTALNCQQVQKRFVEEHLIQWVPSFCDKVMDMA
;
A
#
# COMPACT_ATOMS: atom_id res chain seq x y z
N MET A 1 -18.97 11.55 6.72
CA MET A 1 -18.17 10.51 7.40
C MET A 1 -17.98 9.29 6.52
N ALA A 2 -19.05 8.63 6.04
CA ALA A 2 -18.96 7.50 5.11
C ALA A 2 -18.14 7.83 3.85
N GLU A 3 -18.45 8.94 3.16
CA GLU A 3 -17.75 9.36 1.94
C GLU A 3 -16.24 9.59 2.15
N LEU A 4 -15.85 10.17 3.29
CA LEU A 4 -14.44 10.35 3.63
C LEU A 4 -13.74 9.01 3.85
N ALA A 5 -14.40 8.06 4.53
CA ALA A 5 -13.87 6.71 4.71
C ALA A 5 -13.73 5.98 3.37
N THR A 6 -14.70 6.11 2.47
CA THR A 6 -14.61 5.60 1.09
C THR A 6 -13.46 6.24 0.32
N ALA A 7 -13.25 7.55 0.43
CA ALA A 7 -12.12 8.22 -0.21
C ALA A 7 -10.77 7.68 0.28
N ARG A 8 -10.61 7.46 1.59
CA ARG A 8 -9.40 6.82 2.13
C ARG A 8 -9.23 5.38 1.63
N ALA A 9 -10.31 4.60 1.58
CA ALA A 9 -10.28 3.24 1.03
C ALA A 9 -9.77 3.23 -0.42
N ASN A 10 -10.26 4.16 -1.25
CA ASN A 10 -9.83 4.28 -2.64
C ASN A 10 -8.34 4.65 -2.77
N VAL A 11 -7.84 5.54 -1.91
CA VAL A 11 -6.40 5.87 -1.87
C VAL A 11 -5.57 4.65 -1.49
N TYR A 12 -5.95 3.93 -0.43
CA TYR A 12 -5.24 2.71 -0.05
C TYR A 12 -5.29 1.66 -1.15
N GLY A 13 -6.43 1.47 -1.83
CA GLY A 13 -6.55 0.53 -2.95
C GLY A 13 -5.68 0.89 -4.15
N LEU A 14 -5.58 2.19 -4.48
CA LEU A 14 -4.65 2.67 -5.51
C LEU A 14 -3.20 2.34 -5.12
N LEU A 15 -2.79 2.65 -3.89
CA LEU A 15 -1.43 2.39 -3.42
C LEU A 15 -1.13 0.89 -3.34
N THR A 16 -2.08 0.05 -2.92
CA THR A 16 -1.96 -1.42 -2.98
C THR A 16 -1.63 -1.86 -4.40
N ALA A 17 -2.39 -1.38 -5.40
CA ALA A 17 -2.19 -1.76 -6.79
C ALA A 17 -0.82 -1.33 -7.36
N VAL A 18 -0.25 -0.22 -6.86
CA VAL A 18 1.08 0.26 -7.27
C VAL A 18 2.21 -0.66 -6.79
N PHE A 19 2.08 -1.23 -5.59
CA PHE A 19 3.16 -2.03 -4.98
C PHE A 19 2.96 -3.54 -5.06
N GLN A 20 1.76 -4.01 -5.41
CA GLN A 20 1.45 -5.44 -5.38
C GLN A 20 2.13 -6.23 -6.50
N GLU A 21 2.17 -5.67 -7.71
CA GLU A 21 2.72 -6.33 -8.90
C GLU A 21 3.13 -5.27 -9.94
N GLU A 22 3.80 -5.72 -10.99
CA GLU A 22 4.12 -4.88 -12.14
C GLU A 22 2.85 -4.25 -12.72
N PRO A 23 2.85 -2.95 -13.07
CA PRO A 23 1.64 -2.25 -13.46
C PRO A 23 1.11 -2.79 -14.79
N SER A 24 -0.03 -3.50 -14.76
CA SER A 24 -0.67 -4.01 -15.97
C SER A 24 -1.07 -2.90 -16.95
N SER A 25 -1.16 -3.22 -18.25
CA SER A 25 -1.60 -2.26 -19.28
C SER A 25 -3.00 -1.69 -18.99
N SER A 26 -3.88 -2.48 -18.37
CA SER A 26 -5.22 -2.04 -17.96
C SER A 26 -5.20 -1.03 -16.80
N PHE A 27 -4.23 -1.16 -15.90
CA PHE A 27 -4.01 -0.23 -14.81
C PHE A 27 -3.45 1.10 -15.35
N LEU A 28 -2.43 1.03 -16.22
CA LEU A 28 -1.85 2.22 -16.86
C LEU A 28 -2.87 2.99 -17.71
N THR A 29 -3.73 2.27 -18.44
CA THR A 29 -4.80 2.89 -19.23
C THR A 29 -5.76 3.69 -18.34
N ARG A 30 -6.09 3.18 -17.14
CA ARG A 30 -6.94 3.90 -16.17
C ARG A 30 -6.22 5.09 -15.55
N LEU A 31 -4.92 4.98 -15.26
CA LEU A 31 -4.15 6.11 -14.72
C LEU A 31 -4.02 7.27 -15.69
N LYS A 32 -4.07 7.00 -17.00
CA LYS A 32 -4.08 8.02 -18.06
C LYS A 32 -5.46 8.60 -18.36
N ASP A 33 -6.50 8.11 -17.71
CA ASP A 33 -7.83 8.69 -17.88
C ASP A 33 -7.80 10.17 -17.42
N PRO A 34 -8.29 11.12 -18.23
CA PRO A 34 -8.29 12.54 -17.87
C PRO A 34 -8.97 12.85 -16.53
N GLU A 35 -9.97 12.07 -16.14
CA GLU A 35 -10.62 12.23 -14.83
C GLU A 35 -9.64 11.90 -13.69
N ILE A 36 -8.88 10.82 -13.82
CA ILE A 36 -7.87 10.40 -12.84
C ILE A 36 -6.70 11.37 -12.81
N LEU A 37 -6.22 11.82 -13.97
CA LEU A 37 -5.17 12.84 -14.07
C LEU A 37 -5.60 14.15 -13.41
N GLY A 38 -6.84 14.59 -13.62
CA GLY A 38 -7.40 15.77 -12.96
C GLY A 38 -7.46 15.65 -11.43
N VAL A 39 -7.69 14.43 -10.90
CA VAL A 39 -7.62 14.18 -9.46
C VAL A 39 -6.19 14.33 -8.94
N PHE A 40 -5.19 13.79 -9.63
CA PHE A 40 -3.79 13.99 -9.24
C PHE A 40 -3.40 15.47 -9.28
N GLU A 41 -3.78 16.20 -10.33
CA GLU A 41 -3.50 17.63 -10.45
C GLU A 41 -4.15 18.44 -9.32
N ALA A 42 -5.40 18.13 -8.97
CA ALA A 42 -6.09 18.76 -7.85
C ALA A 42 -5.41 18.49 -6.49
N LEU A 43 -4.69 17.38 -6.36
CA LEU A 43 -3.86 17.03 -5.21
C LEU A 43 -2.44 17.63 -5.28
N GLY A 44 -2.11 18.35 -6.35
CA GLY A 44 -0.77 18.89 -6.60
C GLY A 44 0.26 17.82 -7.00
N LEU A 45 -0.21 16.67 -7.49
CA LEU A 45 0.62 15.57 -7.97
C LEU A 45 0.69 15.58 -9.49
N SER A 46 1.87 15.27 -10.04
CA SER A 46 2.07 15.06 -11.47
C SER A 46 2.79 13.73 -11.67
N LEU A 47 2.31 12.93 -12.62
CA LEU A 47 2.97 11.69 -13.05
C LEU A 47 4.07 11.94 -14.09
N GLY A 48 4.30 13.19 -14.48
CA GLY A 48 5.30 13.59 -15.47
C GLY A 48 4.81 13.46 -16.91
N ASP A 49 5.41 14.27 -17.80
CA ASP A 49 5.08 14.28 -19.23
C ASP A 49 5.43 12.94 -19.88
N ASP A 50 6.56 12.32 -19.47
CA ASP A 50 7.00 11.02 -19.96
C ASP A 50 5.94 9.94 -19.72
N PHE A 51 5.32 9.92 -18.53
CA PHE A 51 4.24 8.98 -18.24
C PHE A 51 3.04 9.19 -19.17
N GLN A 52 2.67 10.44 -19.46
CA GLN A 52 1.48 10.75 -20.27
C GLN A 52 1.71 10.47 -21.76
N ASP A 53 2.86 10.90 -22.28
CA ASP A 53 3.16 10.91 -23.71
C ASP A 53 3.64 9.55 -24.24
N LEU A 54 4.19 8.68 -23.38
CA LEU A 54 4.64 7.34 -23.80
C LEU A 54 3.45 6.43 -24.18
N PRO A 55 3.50 5.71 -25.31
CA PRO A 55 2.50 4.69 -25.62
C PRO A 55 2.41 3.63 -24.50
N ASN A 56 1.19 3.18 -24.14
CA ASN A 56 0.98 2.28 -23.00
C ASN A 56 1.79 0.98 -23.07
N ASP A 57 1.96 0.39 -24.25
CA ASP A 57 2.74 -0.85 -24.39
C ASP A 57 4.22 -0.62 -24.00
N ARG A 58 4.77 0.53 -24.40
CA ARG A 58 6.16 0.90 -24.10
C ARG A 58 6.31 1.28 -22.62
N LEU A 59 5.38 2.07 -22.10
CA LEU A 59 5.34 2.44 -20.68
C LEU A 59 5.21 1.21 -19.78
N HIS A 60 4.40 0.23 -20.17
CA HIS A 60 4.27 -1.04 -19.47
C HIS A 60 5.59 -1.79 -19.40
N GLU A 61 6.29 -1.96 -20.52
CA GLU A 61 7.61 -2.61 -20.55
C GLU A 61 8.64 -1.87 -19.68
N GLU A 62 8.70 -0.54 -19.80
CA GLU A 62 9.65 0.27 -19.03
C GLU A 62 9.36 0.20 -17.52
N LEU A 63 8.10 0.31 -17.11
CA LEU A 63 7.73 0.21 -15.70
C LEU A 63 7.88 -1.21 -15.13
N ALA A 64 7.68 -2.26 -15.93
CA ALA A 64 7.94 -3.64 -15.49
C ALA A 64 9.43 -3.87 -15.19
N ILE A 65 10.32 -3.33 -16.04
CA ILE A 65 11.77 -3.37 -15.82
C ILE A 65 12.13 -2.59 -14.55
N GLU A 66 11.60 -1.38 -14.39
CA GLU A 66 11.87 -0.55 -13.21
C GLU A 66 11.32 -1.17 -11.92
N PHE A 67 10.12 -1.75 -11.96
CA PHE A 67 9.53 -2.47 -10.83
C PHE A 67 10.43 -3.66 -10.42
N THR A 68 10.87 -4.45 -11.39
CA THR A 68 11.80 -5.57 -11.14
C THR A 68 13.12 -5.07 -10.53
N ARG A 69 13.69 -3.99 -11.08
CA ARG A 69 14.93 -3.38 -10.60
C ARG A 69 14.80 -2.87 -9.16
N LEU A 70 13.69 -2.18 -8.85
CA LEU A 70 13.47 -1.55 -7.56
C LEU A 70 13.06 -2.55 -6.47
N PHE A 71 12.23 -3.56 -6.77
CA PHE A 71 11.58 -4.37 -5.73
C PHE A 71 11.91 -5.86 -5.77
N LEU A 72 12.43 -6.42 -6.88
CA LEU A 72 12.61 -7.87 -7.04
C LEU A 72 14.08 -8.33 -7.17
N GLY A 73 14.92 -7.65 -7.96
CA GLY A 73 16.35 -8.00 -8.14
C GLY A 73 16.82 -8.07 -9.60
N PRO A 74 18.07 -8.54 -9.87
CA PRO A 74 18.83 -9.58 -9.15
C PRO A 74 19.79 -9.13 -8.02
N GLY A 75 19.70 -7.89 -7.51
CA GLY A 75 20.45 -7.46 -6.32
C GLY A 75 20.38 -5.95 -6.09
N GLY A 76 20.49 -5.50 -4.83
CA GLY A 76 20.39 -4.07 -4.48
C GLY A 76 18.97 -3.49 -4.54
N HIS A 77 17.96 -4.33 -4.74
CA HIS A 77 16.55 -3.92 -4.67
C HIS A 77 16.16 -3.55 -3.24
N ILE A 78 15.10 -2.77 -3.12
CA ILE A 78 14.52 -2.31 -1.87
C ILE A 78 13.37 -3.26 -1.54
N SER A 79 13.54 -4.07 -0.50
CA SER A 79 12.48 -4.99 -0.09
C SER A 79 11.23 -4.22 0.36
N PRO A 80 10.04 -4.50 -0.18
CA PRO A 80 8.80 -3.86 0.24
C PRO A 80 8.18 -4.51 1.49
N HIS A 81 8.99 -4.91 2.49
CA HIS A 81 8.52 -5.60 3.70
C HIS A 81 8.96 -4.89 5.00
N GLU A 82 8.04 -4.67 5.93
CA GLU A 82 8.29 -4.03 7.24
C GLU A 82 9.48 -4.68 7.96
N SER A 83 9.52 -6.02 8.00
CA SER A 83 10.57 -6.80 8.68
C SER A 83 12.00 -6.48 8.24
N ILE A 84 12.19 -6.01 7.01
CA ILE A 84 13.53 -5.66 6.48
C ILE A 84 13.93 -4.23 6.88
N HIS A 85 12.97 -3.35 7.11
CA HIS A 85 13.24 -1.94 7.45
C HIS A 85 13.26 -1.69 8.95
N LEU A 86 12.57 -2.52 9.74
CA LEU A 86 12.60 -2.43 11.20
C LEU A 86 13.89 -3.05 11.75
N ASP A 87 14.90 -2.20 11.94
CA ASP A 87 16.14 -2.57 12.63
C ASP A 87 15.87 -2.73 14.15
N ARG A 88 15.67 -3.97 14.59
CA ARG A 88 15.50 -4.33 16.02
C ARG A 88 16.82 -4.65 16.73
N GLY A 89 17.95 -4.14 16.23
CA GLY A 89 19.20 -4.05 17.00
C GLY A 89 20.24 -5.13 16.70
N SER A 90 20.02 -5.98 15.70
CA SER A 90 21.11 -6.74 15.11
C SER A 90 20.82 -7.05 13.64
N ALA A 91 21.82 -6.88 12.76
CA ALA A 91 21.73 -7.19 11.33
C ALA A 91 21.42 -8.68 11.01
N LYS A 92 21.18 -9.50 12.05
CA LYS A 92 20.70 -10.88 11.96
C LYS A 92 19.18 -11.03 12.11
N ASP A 93 18.46 -9.94 12.44
CA ASP A 93 17.02 -9.97 12.71
C ASP A 93 16.17 -9.42 11.54
N ALA A 94 16.80 -8.87 10.49
CA ALA A 94 16.16 -8.54 9.22
C ALA A 94 15.93 -9.85 8.42
N ASP A 95 14.99 -10.65 8.91
CA ASP A 95 14.60 -11.92 8.31
C ASP A 95 13.16 -11.82 7.80
N LEU A 96 12.93 -12.25 6.56
CA LEU A 96 11.58 -12.41 6.04
C LEU A 96 10.92 -13.51 6.89
N TRP A 97 9.70 -13.27 7.39
CA TRP A 97 9.02 -14.09 8.42
C TRP A 97 9.53 -13.91 9.85
N GLY A 98 10.31 -12.85 10.11
CA GLY A 98 10.76 -12.49 11.45
C GLY A 98 9.63 -12.05 12.40
N GLN A 99 10.03 -11.58 13.58
CA GLN A 99 9.10 -11.19 14.65
C GLN A 99 8.14 -10.05 14.23
N ALA A 100 8.57 -9.16 13.33
CA ALA A 100 7.72 -8.09 12.79
C ALA A 100 6.56 -8.65 11.95
N THR A 101 6.82 -9.57 11.02
CA THR A 101 5.80 -10.27 10.23
C THR A 101 4.75 -10.95 11.11
N VAL A 102 5.19 -11.61 12.19
CA VAL A 102 4.28 -12.24 13.16
C VAL A 102 3.44 -11.20 13.91
N THR A 103 4.03 -10.05 14.27
CA THR A 103 3.30 -8.96 14.93
C THR A 103 2.22 -8.39 14.01
N VAL A 104 2.55 -8.10 12.75
CA VAL A 104 1.58 -7.61 11.74
C VAL A 104 0.44 -8.62 11.57
N LYS A 105 0.77 -9.90 11.36
CA LYS A 105 -0.24 -10.97 11.21
C LYS A 105 -1.19 -11.02 12.41
N ARG A 106 -0.67 -11.01 13.63
CA ARG A 106 -1.48 -11.05 14.86
C ARG A 106 -2.34 -9.81 15.03
N PHE A 107 -1.84 -8.64 14.63
CA PHE A 107 -2.64 -7.41 14.64
C PHE A 107 -3.85 -7.56 13.70
N MET A 108 -3.61 -7.99 12.45
CA MET A 108 -4.66 -8.19 11.44
C MET A 108 -5.69 -9.22 11.90
N GLU A 109 -5.25 -10.38 12.40
CA GLU A 109 -6.12 -11.43 12.96
C GLU A 109 -6.93 -10.90 14.17
N GLY A 110 -6.28 -10.16 15.08
CA GLY A 110 -6.90 -9.60 16.27
C GLY A 110 -7.92 -8.49 15.99
N ALA A 111 -7.85 -7.83 14.83
CA ALA A 111 -8.83 -6.85 14.39
C ALA A 111 -10.18 -7.48 14.00
N GLY A 112 -10.27 -8.82 13.89
CA GLY A 112 -11.53 -9.54 13.66
C GLY A 112 -12.17 -9.27 12.31
N LEU A 113 -11.51 -8.52 11.44
CA LEU A 113 -11.85 -8.41 10.04
C LEU A 113 -11.32 -9.67 9.39
N ALA A 114 -12.20 -10.51 8.87
CA ALA A 114 -11.81 -11.68 8.10
C ALA A 114 -11.01 -11.19 6.88
N VAL A 115 -9.70 -11.07 7.05
CA VAL A 115 -8.75 -11.00 5.95
C VAL A 115 -8.95 -12.33 5.25
N GLU A 116 -9.59 -12.31 4.08
CA GLU A 116 -9.73 -13.49 3.24
C GLU A 116 -8.37 -14.17 3.13
N ASP A 117 -8.35 -15.50 3.30
CA ASP A 117 -7.16 -16.37 3.20
C ASP A 117 -6.44 -16.26 1.84
N ASP A 118 -7.00 -15.52 0.88
CA ASP A 118 -6.47 -15.32 -0.48
C ASP A 118 -5.27 -14.35 -0.54
N PHE A 119 -4.86 -13.72 0.57
CA PHE A 119 -3.57 -13.01 0.58
C PHE A 119 -2.42 -14.02 0.65
N SER A 120 -1.99 -14.53 -0.51
CA SER A 120 -0.89 -15.48 -0.63
C SER A 120 0.50 -14.89 -0.37
N GLY A 121 0.59 -13.60 -0.02
CA GLY A 121 1.82 -12.87 0.25
C GLY A 121 2.17 -12.80 1.74
N MET A 122 3.34 -12.25 2.06
CA MET A 122 3.77 -12.05 3.44
C MET A 122 2.98 -10.87 4.07
N PRO A 123 2.41 -10.99 5.28
CA PRO A 123 1.46 -10.02 5.83
C PRO A 123 2.08 -8.64 6.13
N ASP A 124 3.39 -8.54 6.19
CA ASP A 124 4.17 -7.31 6.36
C ASP A 124 4.71 -6.73 5.05
N HIS A 125 4.26 -7.26 3.90
CA HIS A 125 4.49 -6.61 2.61
C HIS A 125 3.66 -5.31 2.55
N ILE A 126 4.20 -4.24 1.98
CA ILE A 126 3.50 -2.92 1.94
C ILE A 126 2.10 -3.02 1.32
N SER A 127 1.93 -3.78 0.24
CA SER A 127 0.62 -3.97 -0.37
C SER A 127 -0.37 -4.72 0.55
N ALA A 128 0.11 -5.62 1.40
CA ALA A 128 -0.70 -6.32 2.41
C ALA A 128 -1.22 -5.34 3.47
N GLU A 129 -0.31 -4.50 4.00
CA GLU A 129 -0.62 -3.50 5.01
C GLU A 129 -1.59 -2.42 4.48
N LEU A 130 -1.39 -1.99 3.23
CA LEU A 130 -2.27 -1.04 2.55
C LEU A 130 -3.65 -1.65 2.25
N GLU A 131 -3.72 -2.90 1.81
CA GLU A 131 -4.99 -3.60 1.58
C GLU A 131 -5.76 -3.81 2.88
N PHE A 132 -5.06 -4.11 3.99
CA PHE A 132 -5.69 -4.16 5.31
C PHE A 132 -6.28 -2.81 5.71
N MET A 133 -5.56 -1.71 5.48
CA MET A 133 -6.07 -0.36 5.73
C MET A 133 -7.27 -0.02 4.84
N ARG A 134 -7.24 -0.40 3.56
CA ARG A 134 -8.39 -0.27 2.66
C ARG A 134 -9.62 -0.96 3.24
N LYS A 135 -9.51 -2.25 3.61
CA LYS A 135 -10.62 -3.03 4.17
C LYS A 135 -11.18 -2.35 5.43
N LEU A 136 -10.32 -1.90 6.35
CA LEU A 136 -10.74 -1.14 7.53
C LEU A 136 -11.53 0.13 7.19
N CYS A 137 -11.12 0.86 6.15
CA CYS A 137 -11.82 2.04 5.67
C CYS A 137 -13.18 1.69 5.03
N GLU A 138 -13.27 0.59 4.29
CA GLU A 138 -14.53 0.09 3.70
C GLU A 138 -15.52 -0.33 4.80
N PHE A 139 -15.06 -1.01 5.85
CA PHE A 139 -15.90 -1.35 7.00
C PHE A 139 -16.36 -0.11 7.77
N GLU A 140 -15.49 0.88 7.96
CA GLU A 140 -15.88 2.17 8.53
C GLU A 140 -16.97 2.85 7.70
N ALA A 141 -16.81 2.91 6.38
CA ALA A 141 -17.80 3.52 5.48
C ALA A 141 -19.15 2.80 5.54
N ALA A 142 -19.14 1.47 5.58
CA ALA A 142 -20.35 0.66 5.74
C ALA A 142 -21.03 0.90 7.09
N ALA A 143 -20.27 0.96 8.18
CA ALA A 143 -20.79 1.25 9.52
C ALA A 143 -21.43 2.65 9.60
N TRP A 144 -20.78 3.68 9.03
CA TRP A 144 -21.38 5.01 8.93
C TRP A 144 -22.69 5.02 8.13
N THR A 145 -22.76 4.24 7.05
CA THR A 145 -23.97 4.15 6.21
C THR A 145 -25.11 3.45 6.94
N ARG A 146 -24.79 2.52 7.85
CA ARG A 146 -25.76 1.79 8.68
C ARG A 146 -26.10 2.48 10.00
N GLU A 147 -25.57 3.67 10.24
CA GLU A 147 -25.73 4.42 11.49
C GLU A 147 -25.16 3.68 12.73
N GLU A 148 -24.16 2.81 12.52
CA GLU A 148 -23.46 2.04 13.57
C GLU A 148 -22.24 2.81 14.09
N GLU A 149 -22.47 3.90 14.82
CA GLU A 149 -21.42 4.85 15.25
C GLU A 149 -20.28 4.17 16.04
N ASP A 150 -20.60 3.34 17.04
CA ASP A 150 -19.59 2.64 17.86
C ASP A 150 -18.67 1.75 16.99
N THR A 151 -19.24 1.06 16.01
CA THR A 151 -18.48 0.23 15.06
C THR A 151 -17.55 1.09 14.22
N ALA A 152 -18.05 2.21 13.68
CA ALA A 152 -17.27 3.11 12.85
C ALA A 152 -16.10 3.75 13.63
N LEU A 153 -16.35 4.17 14.88
CA LEU A 153 -15.32 4.70 15.78
C LEU A 153 -14.28 3.65 16.14
N ASN A 154 -14.69 2.39 16.37
CA ASN A 154 -13.75 1.29 16.58
C ASN A 154 -12.86 1.05 15.36
N CYS A 155 -13.43 1.06 14.13
CA CYS A 155 -12.64 0.98 12.90
C CYS A 155 -11.58 2.08 12.82
N GLN A 156 -11.94 3.33 13.16
CA GLN A 156 -10.99 4.45 13.18
C GLN A 156 -9.87 4.26 14.21
N GLN A 157 -10.20 3.73 15.39
CA GLN A 157 -9.19 3.43 16.43
C GLN A 157 -8.20 2.36 15.97
N VAL A 158 -8.69 1.29 15.33
CA VAL A 158 -7.84 0.22 14.78
C VAL A 158 -6.94 0.77 13.66
N GLN A 159 -7.49 1.56 12.75
CA GLN A 159 -6.73 2.22 11.68
C GLN A 159 -5.61 3.10 12.23
N LYS A 160 -5.94 3.96 13.21
CA LYS A 160 -4.96 4.84 13.85
C LYS A 160 -3.82 4.02 14.48
N ARG A 161 -4.16 2.98 15.25
CA ARG A 161 -3.16 2.10 15.87
C ARG A 161 -2.28 1.42 14.83
N PHE A 162 -2.86 0.92 13.73
CA PHE A 162 -2.07 0.27 12.68
C PHE A 162 -1.11 1.25 12.01
N VAL A 163 -1.55 2.47 11.71
CA VAL A 163 -0.67 3.51 11.18
C VAL A 163 0.47 3.83 12.14
N GLU A 164 0.18 3.98 13.43
CA GLU A 164 1.17 4.34 14.46
C GLU A 164 2.13 3.19 14.79
N GLU A 165 1.65 1.96 14.87
CA GLU A 165 2.42 0.78 15.29
C GLU A 165 3.19 0.12 14.12
N HIS A 166 2.73 0.29 12.87
CA HIS A 166 3.28 -0.37 11.68
C HIS A 166 3.70 0.62 10.60
N LEU A 167 2.77 1.14 9.79
CA LEU A 167 3.09 1.90 8.57
C LEU A 167 4.09 3.05 8.79
N ILE A 168 3.87 3.91 9.79
CA ILE A 168 4.75 5.08 9.99
C ILE A 168 6.15 4.70 10.51
N GLN A 169 6.32 3.49 11.05
CA GLN A 169 7.60 3.04 11.59
C GLN A 169 8.63 2.76 10.49
N TRP A 170 8.19 2.51 9.26
CA TRP A 170 9.09 2.06 8.19
C TRP A 170 8.81 2.66 6.81
N VAL A 171 7.54 2.94 6.47
CA VAL A 171 7.16 3.45 5.14
C VAL A 171 7.89 4.74 4.76
N PRO A 172 8.07 5.75 5.65
CA PRO A 172 8.84 6.95 5.29
C PRO A 172 10.28 6.64 4.83
N SER A 173 11.01 5.79 5.57
CA SER A 173 12.37 5.37 5.23
C SER A 173 12.40 4.52 3.95
N PHE A 174 11.40 3.68 3.75
CA PHE A 174 11.23 2.93 2.50
C PHE A 174 11.03 3.88 1.31
N CYS A 175 10.15 4.88 1.43
CA CYS A 175 9.94 5.88 0.38
C CYS A 175 11.22 6.67 0.08
N ASP A 176 11.98 7.09 1.10
CA ASP A 176 13.26 7.77 0.91
C ASP A 176 14.24 6.91 0.08
N LYS A 177 14.37 5.63 0.41
CA LYS A 177 15.21 4.69 -0.36
C LYS A 177 14.75 4.55 -1.80
N VAL A 178 13.44 4.48 -2.04
CA VAL A 178 12.88 4.36 -3.40
C VAL A 178 13.19 5.62 -4.21
N MET A 179 13.01 6.80 -3.62
CA MET A 179 13.30 8.09 -4.27
C MET A 179 14.79 8.28 -4.53
N ASP A 180 15.68 7.78 -3.66
CA ASP A 180 17.13 7.86 -3.85
C ASP A 180 17.64 6.93 -4.98
N MET A 181 16.87 5.89 -5.34
CA MET A 181 17.22 4.87 -6.33
C MET A 181 16.51 5.04 -7.69
N ALA A 182 15.47 5.89 -7.75
CA ALA A 182 14.71 6.23 -8.95
C ALA A 182 15.34 7.44 -9.67
#